data_AF-K7AFS1-F1
#
_entry.id   AF-K7AFS1-F1
#
_cell.length_a   1.000
_cell.length_b   1.000
_cell.length_c   1.000
_cell.angle_alpha   90.00
_cell.angle_beta   90.00
_cell.angle_gamma   90.00
#
_symmetry.space_group_name_H-M   'P 1'
#
loop_
_entity.id
_entity.type
_entity.pdbx_description
1 polymer ?
#
loop_
_entity_poly.entity_id
_entity_poly.type
_entity_poly.pdbx_seq_one_letter_code
_entity_poly.pdbx_strand_id
1 'polypeptide(L)' 'YMFKYDTVHGQWKHHDVKVKDAKTLLFGEKEVAVFGCRNPEEIPWGAAGADYVVESTGVFTDKDKAA' A
#
# COMPACT_ATOMS: atom_id res chain seq x y z
N TYR A 1 2.81 -10.96 4.27
CA TYR A 1 2.93 -11.47 5.65
C TYR A 1 2.32 -10.52 6.67
N MET A 2 2.87 -9.31 6.86
CA MET A 2 2.40 -8.36 7.88
C MET A 2 0.89 -8.06 7.82
N PHE A 3 0.32 -7.92 6.61
CA PHE A 3 -1.13 -7.72 6.49
C PHE A 3 -1.97 -8.91 7.02
N LYS A 4 -1.48 -10.14 6.88
CA LYS A 4 -2.24 -11.35 7.26
C LYS A 4 -2.23 -11.59 8.77
N TYR A 5 -1.18 -11.13 9.45
CA TYR A 5 -0.94 -11.39 10.86
C TYR A 5 -0.71 -10.08 11.61
N ASP A 6 -1.77 -9.59 12.25
CA ASP A 6 -1.71 -8.46 13.18
C ASP A 6 -1.80 -8.98 14.62
N THR A 7 -0.94 -8.50 15.51
CA THR A 7 -0.89 -8.98 16.90
C THR A 7 -2.03 -8.41 17.75
N VAL A 8 -2.51 -7.21 17.46
CA VAL A 8 -3.56 -6.52 18.21
C VAL A 8 -4.94 -6.90 17.67
N HIS A 9 -5.10 -6.87 16.35
CA HIS A 9 -6.38 -7.12 15.67
C HIS A 9 -6.57 -8.58 15.23
N GLY A 10 -5.52 -9.41 15.33
CA GLY A 10 -5.57 -10.82 14.98
C GLY A 10 -5.33 -11.09 13.48
N GLN A 11 -5.65 -12.31 13.06
CA GLN A 11 -5.43 -12.73 11.67
C GLN A 11 -6.54 -12.24 10.74
N TRP A 12 -6.17 -11.83 9.53
CA TRP A 12 -7.11 -11.50 8.47
C TRP A 12 -7.87 -12.75 7.99
N LYS A 13 -9.22 -12.74 8.07
CA LYS A 13 -10.07 -13.92 7.78
C LYS A 13 -10.93 -13.80 6.52
N HIS A 14 -10.96 -12.65 5.85
CA HIS A 14 -11.93 -12.40 4.79
C HIS A 14 -11.52 -13.02 3.44
N HIS A 15 -10.31 -12.69 2.99
CA HIS A 15 -9.80 -13.12 1.70
C HIS A 15 -8.36 -13.58 1.83
N ASP A 16 -7.98 -14.58 1.04
CA ASP A 16 -6.58 -15.01 0.99
C ASP A 16 -5.74 -13.91 0.34
N VAL A 17 -4.61 -13.61 0.99
CA VAL A 17 -3.66 -12.60 0.52
C VAL A 17 -2.52 -13.32 -0.17
N LYS A 18 -2.43 -13.18 -1.49
CA LYS A 18 -1.41 -13.79 -2.32
C LYS A 18 -0.51 -12.73 -2.93
N VAL A 19 0.74 -13.09 -3.15
CA VAL A 19 1.66 -12.28 -3.96
C VAL A 19 1.55 -12.79 -5.38
N LYS A 20 1.13 -11.93 -6.32
CA LYS A 20 1.11 -12.27 -7.74
C LYS A 20 2.50 -12.04 -8.32
N ASP A 21 3.03 -10.84 -8.10
CA ASP A 21 4.31 -10.37 -8.63
C ASP A 21 5.01 -9.47 -7.60
N ALA A 22 6.27 -9.12 -7.87
CA ALA A 22 7.04 -8.20 -7.04
C ALA A 22 6.38 -6.81 -6.85
N LYS A 23 5.48 -6.43 -7.76
CA LYS A 23 4.77 -5.16 -7.75
C LYS A 23 3.25 -5.29 -7.56
N THR A 24 2.74 -6.50 -7.30
CA THR A 24 1.30 -6.73 -7.26
C THR A 24 0.91 -7.73 -6.17
N LEU A 25 0.04 -7.29 -5.26
CA LEU A 25 -0.61 -8.11 -4.25
C LEU A 25 -2.05 -8.41 -4.67
N LEU A 26 -2.51 -9.62 -4.38
CA LEU A 26 -3.87 -10.07 -4.60
C LEU A 26 -4.58 -10.23 -3.27
N PHE A 27 -5.71 -9.57 -3.13
CA PHE A 27 -6.66 -9.73 -2.03
C PHE A 27 -7.89 -10.45 -2.60
N GLY A 28 -7.85 -11.78 -2.61
CA GLY A 28 -8.82 -12.57 -3.39
C GLY A 28 -8.67 -12.30 -4.89
N GLU A 29 -9.68 -11.69 -5.50
CA GLU A 29 -9.68 -11.31 -6.92
C GLU A 29 -9.24 -9.86 -7.17
N LYS A 30 -9.05 -9.06 -6.11
CA LYS A 30 -8.64 -7.66 -6.25
C LYS A 30 -7.12 -7.53 -6.33
N GLU A 31 -6.63 -6.86 -7.37
CA GLU A 31 -5.21 -6.55 -7.55
C GLU A 31 -4.87 -5.19 -6.93
N VAL A 32 -3.76 -5.14 -6.20
CA VAL A 32 -3.23 -3.93 -5.57
C VAL A 32 -1.77 -3.77 -5.99
N ALA A 33 -1.44 -2.62 -6.59
CA ALA A 33 -0.07 -2.31 -6.97
C ALA A 33 0.77 -1.94 -5.73
N VAL A 34 2.00 -2.44 -5.66
CA VAL A 34 2.96 -2.19 -4.59
C VAL A 34 4.22 -1.58 -5.18
N PHE A 35 4.64 -0.47 -4.61
CA PHE A 35 5.84 0.27 -5.00
C PHE A 35 6.81 0.31 -3.82
N GLY A 36 8.10 0.07 -4.08
CA GLY A 36 9.17 0.11 -3.10
C GLY A 36 10.07 1.34 -3.27
N CYS A 37 9.47 2.52 -3.48
CA CYS A 37 10.21 3.76 -3.68
C CYS A 37 10.40 4.49 -2.34
N ARG A 38 11.55 5.15 -2.17
CA ARG A 38 11.82 5.96 -0.97
C ARG A 38 11.18 7.34 -1.07
N ASN A 39 11.20 7.94 -2.25
CA ASN A 39 10.60 9.25 -2.47
C ASN A 39 9.17 9.07 -2.99
N PRO A 40 8.19 9.82 -2.45
CA PRO A 40 6.80 9.73 -2.88
C PRO A 40 6.58 10.22 -4.32
N GLU A 41 7.44 11.10 -4.83
CA GLU A 41 7.41 11.62 -6.21
C GLU A 41 7.70 10.54 -7.26
N GLU A 42 8.46 9.49 -6.91
CA GLU A 42 8.81 8.40 -7.81
C GLU A 42 7.67 7.38 -7.95
N ILE A 43 6.63 7.47 -7.12
CA ILE A 43 5.49 6.57 -7.17
C ILE A 43 4.52 7.10 -8.23
N PRO A 44 4.18 6.29 -9.25
CA PRO A 44 3.31 6.73 -10.34
C PRO A 44 1.83 6.70 -9.90
N TRP A 45 1.44 7.59 -8.98
CA TRP A 45 0.10 7.66 -8.39
C TRP A 45 -1.01 7.76 -9.44
N GLY A 46 -0.80 8.57 -10.49
CA GLY A 46 -1.75 8.72 -11.59
C GLY A 46 -1.95 7.44 -12.40
N ALA A 47 -0.90 6.64 -12.59
CA ALA A 47 -1.01 5.34 -13.27
C ALA A 47 -1.65 4.26 -12.37
N ALA A 48 -1.54 4.43 -11.05
CA ALA A 48 -2.23 3.60 -10.08
C ALA A 48 -3.72 3.96 -9.92
N GLY A 49 -4.18 5.07 -10.52
CA GLY A 49 -5.56 5.55 -10.40
C GLY A 49 -5.91 6.06 -9.01
N ALA A 50 -4.93 6.64 -8.29
CA ALA A 50 -5.15 7.15 -6.94
C ALA A 50 -5.73 8.57 -6.96
N ASP A 51 -6.99 8.72 -6.54
CA ASP A 51 -7.62 10.04 -6.32
C ASP A 51 -7.20 10.68 -4.98
N TYR A 52 -6.89 9.84 -4.00
CA TYR A 52 -6.49 10.25 -2.66
C TYR A 52 -5.25 9.48 -2.22
N VAL A 53 -4.29 10.19 -1.63
CA VAL A 53 -3.07 9.60 -1.06
C VAL A 53 -3.12 9.75 0.46
N VAL A 54 -2.99 8.62 1.16
CA VAL A 54 -2.91 8.58 2.62
C VAL A 54 -1.45 8.50 3.04
N GLU A 55 -0.94 9.58 3.63
CA GLU A 55 0.42 9.67 4.16
C GLU A 55 0.47 9.01 5.55
N SER A 56 1.01 7.78 5.63
CA SER A 56 1.17 7.01 6.88
C SER A 56 2.62 6.64 7.18
N THR A 57 3.59 7.22 6.46
CA THR A 57 5.02 7.05 6.70
C THR A 57 5.48 7.86 7.91
N GLY A 58 4.80 8.97 8.22
CA GLY A 58 5.11 9.85 9.36
C GLY A 58 6.32 10.75 9.16
N VAL A 59 6.92 10.74 7.96
CA VAL A 59 8.09 11.56 7.58
C VAL A 59 7.67 12.82 6.83
N PHE A 60 6.52 12.79 6.15
CA PHE A 60 6.03 13.86 5.30
C PHE A 60 4.86 14.60 5.97
N THR A 61 5.05 15.04 7.22
CA THR A 61 4.03 15.70 8.04
C THR A 61 3.87 17.20 7.80
N ASP A 62 4.79 17.82 7.04
CA ASP A 62 4.71 19.22 6.62
C ASP A 62 3.89 19.36 5.32
N LYS A 63 3.02 20.37 5.24
CA LYS A 63 2.18 20.66 4.05
C LYS A 63 2.98 20.74 2.75
N ASP A 64 4.20 21.29 2.81
CA ASP A 64 5.07 21.46 1.64
C ASP A 64 5.74 20.16 1.17
N LYS A 65 5.77 19.11 1.99
CA LYS A 65 6.37 17.82 1.60
C LYS A 65 5.34 16.71 1.34
N ALA A 66 4.07 16.97 1.62
CA ALA A 66 2.95 16.06 1.41
C ALA A 66 2.17 16.34 0.10
N ALA A 67 2.48 17.45 -0.58
CA ALA A 67 1.82 17.91 -1.81
C ALA A 67 2.56 17.45 -3.07
#